data_AF-A0A942G4M1-F1
#
_entry.id   AF-A0A942G4M1-F1
#
_cell.length_a   1.000
_cell.length_b   1.000
_cell.length_c   1.000
_cell.angle_alpha   90.00
_cell.angle_beta   90.00
_cell.angle_gamma   90.00
#
_symmetry.space_group_name_H-M   'P 1'
#
loop_
_entity.id
_entity.type
_entity.pdbx_description
1 polymer ?
#
loop_
_entity_poly.entity_id
_entity_poly.type
_entity_poly.pdbx_seq_one_letter_code
_entity_poly.pdbx_strand_id
1 'polypeptide(L)' 'EAPGSWWPRWSAWLGQFADGRVAARGRLGSQKYPPGEPAPGRYVKAKAEENQPRKGSKS' A
#
# COMPACT_ATOMS: atom_id res chain seq x y z
N GLU A 1 14.88 -6.93 -23.38
CA GLU A 1 14.59 -6.25 -22.09
C GLU A 1 14.16 -4.83 -22.39
N ALA A 2 13.29 -4.25 -21.55
CA ALA A 2 12.99 -2.82 -21.61
C ALA A 2 13.82 -2.12 -20.51
N PRO A 3 14.69 -1.15 -20.83
CA PRO A 3 15.47 -0.45 -19.82
C PRO A 3 14.56 0.44 -18.95
N GLY A 4 14.78 0.40 -17.64
CA GLY A 4 14.06 1.25 -16.68
C GLY A 4 12.90 0.57 -15.95
N SER A 5 12.18 1.36 -15.15
CA SER A 5 11.07 0.84 -14.35
C SER A 5 9.85 0.54 -15.21
N TRP A 6 9.07 -0.47 -14.81
CA TRP A 6 7.82 -0.83 -15.48
C TRP A 6 6.67 0.15 -15.15
N TRP A 7 6.85 0.99 -14.13
CA TRP A 7 5.86 1.94 -13.60
C TRP A 7 5.22 2.85 -14.66
N PRO A 8 5.99 3.51 -15.57
CA PRO A 8 5.40 4.35 -16.60
C PRO A 8 4.47 3.58 -17.53
N ARG A 9 4.87 2.36 -17.96
CA ARG A 9 4.05 1.50 -18.83
C ARG A 9 2.72 1.14 -18.15
N TRP A 10 2.77 0.80 -16.86
CA TRP A 10 1.55 0.47 -16.12
C TRP A 10 0.65 1.68 -15.90
N SER A 11 1.21 2.84 -15.56
CA SER A 11 0.44 4.07 -15.39
C SER A 11 -0.27 4.51 -16.67
N ALA A 12 0.37 4.33 -17.83
CA ALA A 12 -0.21 4.61 -19.14
C ALA A 12 -1.39 3.67 -19.47
N TRP A 13 -1.26 2.38 -19.12
CA TRP A 13 -2.34 1.42 -19.25
C TRP A 13 -3.52 1.75 -18.32
N LEU A 14 -3.26 2.08 -17.05
CA LEU A 14 -4.31 2.50 -16.09
C LEU A 14 -5.07 3.75 -16.55
N GLY A 15 -4.39 4.70 -17.19
CA GLY A 15 -5.00 5.93 -17.68
C GLY A 15 -6.16 5.70 -18.67
N GLN A 16 -6.17 4.57 -19.37
CA GLN A 16 -7.26 4.21 -20.30
C GLN A 16 -8.56 3.81 -19.57
N PHE A 17 -8.47 3.45 -18.29
CA PHE A 17 -9.59 2.94 -17.48
C PHE A 17 -9.95 3.85 -16.30
N ALA A 18 -9.37 5.04 -16.20
CA ALA A 18 -9.47 5.91 -15.02
C ALA A 18 -10.69 6.86 -15.02
N ASP A 19 -11.64 6.70 -15.95
CA ASP A 19 -12.87 7.49 -16.07
C ASP A 19 -12.66 9.02 -16.00
N GLY A 20 -11.64 9.50 -16.72
CA GLY A 20 -11.34 10.92 -16.87
C GLY A 20 -10.73 11.58 -15.63
N ARG A 21 -10.63 12.92 -15.65
CA ARG A 21 -10.08 13.70 -14.54
C ARG A 21 -11.19 14.48 -13.84
N VAL A 22 -11.20 14.42 -12.52
CA VAL A 22 -12.10 15.20 -11.65
C VAL A 22 -11.28 15.98 -10.62
N ALA A 23 -11.90 17.01 -10.03
CA ALA A 23 -11.26 17.74 -8.93
C ALA A 23 -10.95 16.81 -7.76
N ALA A 24 -9.75 16.95 -7.20
CA ALA A 24 -9.33 16.18 -6.03
C ALA A 24 -10.27 16.43 -4.85
N ARG A 25 -10.57 15.38 -4.08
CA ARG A 25 -11.39 15.50 -2.87
C ARG A 25 -10.59 16.19 -1.77
N GLY A 26 -11.16 17.24 -1.15
CA GLY A 26 -10.51 18.00 -0.09
C GLY A 26 -10.55 17.36 1.30
N ARG A 27 -11.24 16.22 1.46
CA ARG A 27 -11.30 15.47 2.73
C ARG A 27 -11.03 13.99 2.47
N LEU A 28 -10.38 13.36 3.43
CA LEU A 28 -10.20 11.91 3.44
C LEU A 28 -11.49 11.21 3.86
N GLY A 29 -11.72 10.00 3.34
CA GLY A 29 -12.87 9.17 3.69
C GLY A 29 -14.22 9.68 3.17
N SER A 30 -15.29 9.17 3.77
CA SER A 30 -16.69 9.48 3.47
C SER A 30 -17.52 9.44 4.76
N GLN A 31 -18.81 9.80 4.70
CA GLN A 31 -19.69 9.72 5.87
C GLN A 31 -19.85 8.28 6.39
N LYS A 32 -19.90 7.30 5.48
CA LYS A 32 -19.98 5.87 5.83
C LYS A 32 -18.64 5.32 6.33
N TYR A 33 -17.52 5.87 5.84
CA TYR A 33 -16.17 5.44 6.16
C TYR A 33 -15.30 6.67 6.49
N PRO A 34 -15.41 7.21 7.71
CA PRO A 34 -14.59 8.35 8.12
C PRO A 34 -13.10 7.95 8.19
N PRO A 35 -12.18 8.92 8.14
CA PRO A 35 -10.76 8.66 8.34
C PRO A 35 -10.50 7.90 9.65
N GLY A 36 -9.70 6.83 9.58
CA GLY A 36 -9.29 6.05 10.73
C GLY A 36 -7.99 6.57 11.34
N GLU A 37 -7.02 5.67 11.51
CA GLU A 37 -5.66 6.05 11.93
C GLU A 37 -4.89 6.73 10.78
N PRO A 38 -4.04 7.74 11.05
CA PRO A 38 -3.13 8.26 10.03
C PRO A 38 -2.24 7.16 9.44
N ALA A 39 -1.97 7.26 8.14
CA ALA A 39 -1.03 6.38 7.46
C ALA A 39 0.36 6.44 8.12
N PRO A 40 1.10 5.32 8.20
CA PRO A 40 0.81 4.02 7.58
C PRO A 40 -0.04 3.06 8.44
N GLY A 41 -0.58 3.54 9.56
CA GLY A 41 -1.39 2.75 10.49
C GLY A 41 -0.58 1.79 11.36
N ARG A 42 -1.26 1.15 12.33
CA ARG A 42 -0.67 0.18 13.25
C ARG A 42 -0.24 -1.13 12.59
N TYR A 43 -0.98 -1.61 11.59
CA TYR A 43 -0.75 -2.96 11.04
C TYR A 43 0.64 -3.15 10.43
N VAL A 44 1.18 -2.15 9.73
CA VAL A 44 2.56 -2.25 9.19
C VAL A 44 3.63 -2.26 10.27
N LYS A 45 3.30 -1.79 11.48
CA LYS A 45 4.23 -1.71 12.62
C LYS A 45 4.19 -2.97 13.48
N ALA A 46 3.23 -3.86 13.24
CA ALA A 46 3.14 -5.12 13.95
C ALA A 46 4.37 -5.97 13.60
N LYS A 47 5.06 -6.45 14.62
CA LYS A 47 6.12 -7.44 14.45
C LYS A 47 5.49 -8.80 14.13
N ALA A 48 6.22 -9.65 13.44
CA ALA A 48 5.83 -11.04 13.32
C ALA A 48 5.73 -11.69 14.72
N GLU A 49 4.74 -12.54 14.92
CA GLU A 49 4.65 -13.41 16.09
C GLU A 49 5.92 -14.28 16.16
N GLU A 50 6.63 -14.25 17.29
CA GLU A 50 7.75 -15.14 17.57
C GLU A 50 7.22 -16.57 17.73
N ASN A 51 7.15 -17.32 16.63
CA ASN A 51 6.78 -18.73 16.63
C ASN A 51 7.88 -19.59 17.28
N GLN A 52 7.92 -19.60 18.62
CA GLN A 52 8.67 -20.52 19.50
C GLN A 52 10.21 -20.56 19.28
N PRO A 53 11.02 -20.83 20.32
CA PRO A 53 12.47 -20.76 20.21
C PRO A 53 13.00 -21.75 19.17
N ARG A 54 13.88 -21.28 18.27
CA ARG A 54 14.67 -22.14 17.38
C ARG A 54 15.44 -23.14 18.24
N LYS A 55 14.95 -24.38 18.36
CA LYS A 55 15.69 -25.48 18.96
C LYS A 55 16.96 -25.69 18.14
N GLY A 56 18.12 -25.36 18.73
CA GLY A 56 19.42 -25.84 18.30
C GLY A 56 20.09 -25.02 17.19
N SER A 57 20.84 -24.01 17.58
CA SER A 57 22.16 -23.76 16.98
C SER A 57 23.11 -23.40 18.11
N LYS A 58 23.59 -24.44 18.79
CA LYS A 58 24.89 -24.37 19.45
C LYS A 58 25.92 -24.39 18.34
N SER A 59 26.70 -23.32 18.22
CA SER A 59 28.10 -23.44 17.82
C SER A 59 28.90 -23.98 19.00
#